data_AF-A0A7I7NL45-F1
#
_entry.id   AF-A0A7I7NL45-F1
#
_cell.length_a   1.000
_cell.length_b   1.000
_cell.length_c   1.000
_cell.angle_alpha   90.00
_cell.angle_beta   90.00
_cell.angle_gamma   90.00
#
_symmetry.space_group_name_H-M   'P 1'
#
loop_
_entity.id
_entity.type
_entity.pdbx_description
1 polymer ?
#
loop_
_entity_poly.entity_id
_entity_poly.type
_entity_poly.pdbx_seq_one_letter_code
_entity_poly.pdbx_strand_id
1 'polypeptide(L)'
;MWKPVTSRPVLAGHIGTQPNARQRGGSRSAEATLPAGKLAGWPEPIPSVLAATAEADVVRNDLYDRSRARHWARGSVVLVGDAAHPIRPHLGQGGCQRIEDAAILRAFVERTADLPTAFARFAVFRRPRIRSLVRESA
;
A
#
# COMPACT_ATOMS: atom_id res chain seq x y z
N MET A 1 -30.41 -10.98 12.30
CA MET A 1 -30.46 -12.45 12.32
C MET A 1 -29.83 -12.95 11.02
N TRP A 2 -28.56 -13.34 11.05
CA TRP A 2 -27.81 -13.77 9.86
C TRP A 2 -27.83 -15.30 9.79
N LYS A 3 -28.29 -15.89 8.69
CA LYS A 3 -28.12 -17.32 8.40
C LYS A 3 -26.96 -17.49 7.41
N PRO A 4 -26.08 -18.50 7.58
CA PRO A 4 -25.03 -18.77 6.59
C PRO A 4 -25.58 -19.65 5.46
N VAL A 5 -25.25 -19.26 4.22
CA VAL A 5 -25.30 -20.14 3.04
C VAL A 5 -24.03 -21.00 3.05
N THR A 6 -24.21 -22.32 2.99
CA THR A 6 -23.12 -23.29 2.82
C THR A 6 -22.80 -23.44 1.33
N SER A 7 -21.56 -23.16 0.93
CA SER A 7 -21.06 -23.41 -0.42
C SER A 7 -20.06 -24.58 -0.40
N ARG A 8 -20.28 -25.56 -1.29
CA ARG A 8 -19.42 -26.72 -1.55
C ARG A 8 -18.08 -26.30 -2.19
N PRO A 9 -17.00 -27.09 -2.03
CA PRO A 9 -15.67 -26.69 -2.47
C PRO A 9 -15.48 -26.87 -3.97
N VAL A 10 -14.82 -25.89 -4.60
CA VAL A 10 -14.09 -26.07 -5.86
C VAL A 10 -12.61 -25.97 -5.51
N LEU A 11 -11.86 -27.05 -5.78
CA LEU A 11 -10.42 -27.13 -5.56
C LEU A 11 -9.66 -26.14 -6.46
N ALA A 12 -8.91 -25.22 -5.85
CA ALA A 12 -7.66 -24.69 -6.40
C ALA A 12 -6.93 -23.82 -5.35
N GLY A 13 -5.68 -24.19 -5.04
CA GLY A 13 -4.63 -23.31 -4.49
C GLY A 13 -4.83 -22.82 -3.05
N HIS A 14 -4.11 -23.44 -2.10
CA HIS A 14 -3.94 -22.93 -0.75
C HIS A 14 -3.31 -21.52 -0.78
N ILE A 15 -4.10 -20.49 -0.50
CA ILE A 15 -3.62 -19.17 -0.08
C ILE A 15 -4.07 -19.00 1.38
N GLY A 16 -3.15 -19.27 2.30
CA GLY A 16 -3.39 -19.05 3.72
C GLY A 16 -3.65 -17.56 3.98
N THR A 17 -4.85 -17.23 4.44
CA THR A 17 -5.14 -15.91 5.00
C THR A 17 -4.58 -15.88 6.42
N GLN A 18 -3.49 -15.14 6.64
CA GLN A 18 -3.02 -14.85 7.99
C GLN A 18 -3.81 -13.64 8.54
N PRO A 19 -4.58 -13.79 9.63
CA PRO A 19 -5.17 -12.66 10.31
C PRO A 19 -4.10 -12.01 11.21
N ASN A 20 -4.01 -10.69 11.16
CA ASN A 20 -3.27 -9.82 12.08
C ASN A 20 -1.77 -9.59 11.81
N ALA A 21 -1.46 -8.94 10.68
CA ALA A 21 -0.14 -8.35 10.45
C ALA A 21 -0.02 -7.01 11.19
N ARG A 22 0.61 -7.02 12.36
CA ARG A 22 1.16 -5.80 12.99
C ARG A 22 2.21 -5.23 12.02
N GLN A 23 2.06 -3.98 11.60
CA GLN A 23 3.08 -3.26 10.83
C GLN A 23 4.36 -3.18 11.67
N ARG A 24 5.35 -3.99 11.32
CA ARG A 24 6.75 -3.72 11.66
C ARG A 24 7.34 -3.04 10.44
N GLY A 25 7.77 -1.78 10.60
CA GLY A 25 8.63 -1.13 9.62
C GLY A 25 9.85 -2.01 9.33
N GLY A 26 10.31 -1.98 8.08
CA GLY A 26 11.27 -2.92 7.48
C GLY A 26 12.18 -3.62 8.48
N SER A 27 11.96 -4.92 8.68
CA SER A 27 12.89 -5.71 9.46
C SER A 27 14.18 -5.85 8.66
N ARG A 28 15.31 -5.37 9.22
CA ARG A 28 16.64 -5.84 8.80
C ARG A 28 16.72 -7.32 9.17
N SER A 29 16.26 -8.20 8.28
CA SER A 29 16.50 -9.63 8.44
C SER A 29 17.98 -9.86 8.25
N ALA A 30 18.63 -10.55 9.18
CA ALA A 30 20.05 -10.93 9.13
C ALA A 30 20.40 -11.91 7.98
N GLU A 31 19.52 -12.02 6.98
CA GLU A 31 19.53 -12.95 5.86
C GLU A 31 19.06 -12.23 4.58
N ALA A 32 19.36 -10.94 4.47
CA ALA A 32 19.09 -10.17 3.26
C ALA A 32 20.15 -10.41 2.19
N THR A 33 20.54 -11.67 1.95
CA THR A 33 21.56 -12.04 0.97
C THR A 33 21.30 -11.34 -0.35
N LEU A 34 22.23 -10.47 -0.77
CA LEU A 34 22.19 -9.86 -2.10
C LEU A 34 21.87 -10.93 -3.14
N PRO A 35 20.88 -10.73 -4.02
CA PRO A 35 20.60 -11.64 -5.11
C PRO A 35 21.69 -11.60 -6.19
N ALA A 36 22.93 -11.25 -5.84
CA ALA A 36 24.08 -11.16 -6.74
C ALA A 36 24.22 -12.41 -7.60
N GLY A 37 24.00 -13.61 -7.02
CA GLY A 37 23.98 -14.86 -7.80
C GLY A 37 22.88 -14.94 -8.87
N LYS A 38 21.73 -14.30 -8.65
CA LYS A 38 20.60 -14.27 -9.60
C LYS A 38 20.78 -13.22 -10.70
N LEU A 39 21.55 -12.17 -10.44
CA LEU A 39 21.75 -11.04 -11.35
C LEU A 39 23.16 -11.01 -11.98
N ALA A 40 24.05 -11.93 -11.62
CA ALA A 40 25.42 -12.00 -12.12
C ALA A 40 25.55 -12.10 -13.65
N GLY A 41 24.56 -12.69 -14.33
CA GLY A 41 24.54 -12.81 -15.79
C GLY A 41 23.99 -11.60 -16.54
N TRP A 42 23.63 -10.52 -15.84
CA TRP A 42 23.08 -9.33 -16.47
C TRP A 42 24.19 -8.44 -17.05
N PRO A 43 23.89 -7.65 -18.10
CA PRO A 43 24.84 -6.69 -18.65
C PRO A 43 25.29 -5.64 -17.63
N GLU A 44 26.50 -5.11 -17.83
CA GLU A 44 27.02 -3.95 -17.12
C GLU A 44 26.10 -2.72 -17.28
N PRO A 45 25.87 -1.89 -16.24
CA PRO A 45 26.56 -1.83 -14.95
C PRO A 45 25.91 -2.60 -13.80
N ILE A 46 24.98 -3.51 -14.06
CA ILE A 46 24.17 -4.11 -12.99
C ILE A 46 25.02 -4.96 -12.02
N PRO A 47 25.91 -5.86 -12.47
CA PRO A 47 26.74 -6.63 -11.56
C PRO A 47 27.73 -5.76 -10.75
N SER A 48 28.34 -4.75 -11.36
CA SER A 48 29.31 -3.88 -10.67
C SER A 48 28.68 -2.99 -9.61
N VAL A 49 27.49 -2.44 -9.89
CA VAL A 49 26.73 -1.63 -8.92
C VAL A 49 26.30 -2.49 -7.72
N LEU A 50 25.87 -3.73 -7.96
CA LEU A 50 25.54 -4.67 -6.87
C LEU A 50 26.78 -5.02 -6.04
N ALA A 51 27.91 -5.30 -6.68
CA ALA A 51 29.18 -5.61 -5.99
C ALA A 51 29.72 -4.43 -5.17
N ALA A 52 29.41 -3.19 -5.58
CA ALA A 52 29.78 -1.98 -4.84
C ALA A 52 28.85 -1.68 -3.64
N THR A 53 27.72 -2.38 -3.50
CA THR A 53 26.78 -2.19 -2.39
C THR A 53 27.15 -3.11 -1.23
N ALA A 54 27.41 -2.56 -0.04
CA ALA A 54 27.72 -3.38 1.12
C ALA A 54 26.47 -4.17 1.56
N GLU A 55 26.64 -5.45 1.91
CA GLU A 55 25.55 -6.33 2.34
C GLU A 55 24.72 -5.74 3.49
N ALA A 56 25.36 -5.01 4.41
CA ALA A 56 24.70 -4.36 5.53
C ALA A 56 23.74 -3.22 5.12
N ASP A 57 23.91 -2.65 3.92
CA ASP A 57 23.09 -1.58 3.37
C ASP A 57 21.92 -2.11 2.53
N VAL A 58 21.84 -3.43 2.35
CA VAL A 58 20.84 -4.08 1.50
C VAL A 58 19.58 -4.30 2.30
N VAL A 59 18.51 -3.63 1.86
CA VAL A 59 17.20 -3.72 2.48
C VAL A 59 16.29 -4.57 1.62
N ARG A 60 15.95 -5.76 2.12
CA ARG A 60 14.86 -6.55 1.56
C ARG A 60 13.53 -6.04 2.11
N ASN A 61 12.73 -5.41 1.24
CA ASN A 61 11.36 -5.02 1.56
C ASN A 61 10.39 -5.89 0.77
N ASP A 62 9.74 -6.83 1.45
CA ASP A 62 8.71 -7.66 0.83
C ASP A 62 7.50 -6.78 0.44
N LEU A 63 6.96 -7.04 -0.74
CA LEU A 63 5.80 -6.31 -1.26
C LEU A 63 4.51 -6.96 -0.79
N TYR A 64 3.77 -6.23 0.05
CA TYR A 64 2.44 -6.62 0.50
C TYR A 64 1.39 -5.76 -0.19
N ASP A 65 0.37 -6.41 -0.74
CA ASP A 65 -0.77 -5.75 -1.37
C ASP A 65 -2.06 -6.08 -0.62
N ARG A 66 -3.03 -5.18 -0.66
CA ARG A 66 -4.37 -5.41 -0.10
C ARG A 66 -5.42 -4.61 -0.86
N SER A 67 -6.66 -5.08 -0.81
CA SER A 67 -7.76 -4.31 -1.38
C SER A 67 -7.93 -2.94 -0.69
N ARG A 68 -8.30 -1.93 -1.50
CA ARG A 68 -8.62 -0.58 -1.03
C ARG A 68 -9.76 -0.59 -0.02
N ALA A 69 -9.75 0.37 0.89
CA ALA A 69 -10.86 0.54 1.82
C ALA A 69 -12.17 0.89 1.09
N ARG A 70 -13.25 0.17 1.40
CA ARG A 70 -14.60 0.44 0.85
C ARG A 70 -15.22 1.73 1.40
N HIS A 71 -14.83 2.14 2.60
CA HIS A 71 -15.26 3.38 3.23
C HIS A 71 -14.03 4.09 3.77
N TRP A 72 -13.88 5.37 3.43
CA TRP A 72 -12.73 6.18 3.86
C TRP A 72 -13.07 7.11 5.01
N ALA A 73 -14.35 7.33 5.30
CA ALA A 73 -14.78 8.22 6.38
C ALA A 73 -15.98 7.61 7.11
N ARG A 74 -16.02 7.80 8.43
CA ARG A 74 -17.17 7.47 9.29
C ARG A 74 -17.15 8.36 10.54
N GLY A 75 -18.14 9.26 10.66
CA GLY A 75 -18.15 10.25 11.73
C GLY A 75 -16.86 11.08 11.72
N SER A 76 -16.26 11.28 12.89
CA SER A 76 -15.01 12.04 13.04
C SER A 76 -13.74 11.24 12.76
N VAL A 77 -13.80 10.19 11.93
CA VAL A 77 -12.65 9.38 11.54
C VAL A 77 -12.53 9.31 10.02
N VAL A 78 -11.32 9.51 9.51
CA VAL A 78 -10.98 9.42 8.08
C VAL A 78 -9.69 8.60 7.88
N LEU A 79 -9.68 7.79 6.82
CA LEU A 79 -8.52 7.04 6.34
C LEU A 79 -7.86 7.82 5.19
N VAL A 80 -6.53 7.91 5.20
CA VAL A 80 -5.72 8.53 4.15
C VAL A 80 -4.51 7.65 3.83
N GLY A 81 -3.85 7.91 2.69
CA GLY A 81 -2.68 7.15 2.27
C GLY A 81 -2.94 5.65 2.17
N ASP A 82 -1.94 4.85 2.49
CA ASP A 82 -2.01 3.39 2.40
C ASP A 82 -3.11 2.77 3.26
N ALA A 83 -3.63 3.46 4.29
CA ALA A 83 -4.77 3.02 5.07
C ALA A 83 -6.09 3.08 4.27
N ALA A 84 -6.21 4.02 3.33
CA ALA A 84 -7.35 4.14 2.42
C ALA A 84 -7.10 3.46 1.07
N HIS A 85 -5.89 3.63 0.53
CA HIS A 85 -5.50 3.28 -0.83
C HIS A 85 -4.03 2.85 -0.92
N PRO A 86 -3.71 1.58 -0.64
CA PRO A 86 -2.39 1.06 -0.96
C PRO A 86 -2.15 1.15 -2.49
N ILE A 87 -0.96 1.63 -2.87
CA ILE A 87 -0.50 1.72 -4.26
C ILE A 87 0.82 0.95 -4.34
N ARG A 88 1.00 0.12 -5.37
CA ARG A 88 2.26 -0.62 -5.55
C ARG A 88 3.40 0.37 -5.85
N PRO A 89 4.62 0.12 -5.35
CA PRO A 89 5.66 1.14 -5.32
C PRO A 89 6.27 1.48 -6.67
N HIS A 90 6.02 0.71 -7.74
CA HIS A 90 6.72 0.88 -9.02
C HIS A 90 6.45 2.21 -9.73
N LEU A 91 5.32 2.88 -9.45
CA LEU A 91 5.06 4.24 -9.99
C LEU A 91 5.67 5.35 -9.12
N GLY A 92 6.21 5.05 -7.95
CA GLY A 92 6.71 6.05 -6.99
C GLY A 92 5.62 6.99 -6.42
N GLN A 93 4.34 6.75 -6.75
CA GLN A 93 3.25 7.68 -6.43
C GLN A 93 2.71 7.57 -4.99
N GLY A 94 3.00 6.47 -4.29
CA GLY A 94 2.44 6.23 -2.95
C GLY A 94 2.72 7.38 -1.97
N GLY A 95 3.97 7.87 -1.93
CA GLY A 95 4.37 9.00 -1.09
C GLY A 95 3.66 10.30 -1.49
N CYS A 96 3.69 10.65 -2.78
CA CYS A 96 3.04 11.86 -3.31
C CYS A 96 1.55 11.91 -2.96
N GLN A 97 0.84 10.78 -3.07
CA GLN A 97 -0.59 10.73 -2.78
C GLN A 97 -0.91 10.97 -1.30
N ARG A 98 -0.04 10.57 -0.36
CA ARG A 98 -0.22 10.87 1.07
C ARG A 98 -0.09 12.36 1.35
N ILE A 99 0.83 13.03 0.68
CA ILE A 99 1.04 14.48 0.82
C ILE A 99 -0.15 15.24 0.26
N GLU A 100 -0.62 14.87 -0.94
CA GLU A 100 -1.84 15.42 -1.54
C GLU A 100 -3.07 15.21 -0.63
N ASP A 101 -3.23 14.01 -0.07
CA ASP A 101 -4.31 13.72 0.87
C ASP A 101 -4.29 14.66 2.06
N ALA A 102 -3.13 14.89 2.68
CA ALA A 102 -3.01 15.79 3.83
C ALA A 102 -3.39 17.23 3.48
N ALA A 103 -2.88 17.76 2.36
CA ALA A 103 -3.16 19.12 1.91
C ALA A 103 -4.66 19.32 1.58
N ILE A 104 -5.25 18.36 0.87
CA ILE A 104 -6.65 18.41 0.47
C ILE A 104 -7.57 18.21 1.67
N LEU A 105 -7.25 17.28 2.56
CA LEU A 105 -8.01 17.05 3.80
C LEU A 105 -8.07 18.31 4.65
N ARG A 106 -6.93 18.99 4.84
CA ARG A 106 -6.88 20.29 5.54
C ARG A 106 -7.86 21.29 4.92
N ALA A 107 -7.84 21.44 3.59
CA ALA A 107 -8.71 22.38 2.90
C ALA A 107 -10.21 22.06 3.10
N PHE A 108 -10.59 20.78 3.18
CA PHE A 108 -11.97 20.41 3.51
C PHE A 108 -12.32 20.73 4.97
N VAL A 109 -11.42 20.44 5.91
CA VAL A 109 -11.65 20.73 7.33
C VAL A 109 -11.84 22.23 7.56
N GLU A 110 -11.04 23.08 6.92
CA GLU A 110 -11.13 24.54 7.07
C GLU A 110 -12.40 25.15 6.47
N ARG A 111 -13.03 24.47 5.49
CA ARG A 111 -14.17 25.00 4.72
C ARG A 111 -15.51 24.37 5.11
N THR A 112 -15.54 23.55 6.16
CA THR A 112 -16.75 22.84 6.57
C THR A 112 -16.96 23.01 8.07
N ALA A 113 -18.22 23.10 8.51
CA ALA A 113 -18.57 23.38 9.90
C ALA A 113 -18.26 22.21 10.86
N ASP A 114 -18.21 20.99 10.35
CA ASP A 114 -18.00 19.78 11.15
C ASP A 114 -17.11 18.74 10.43
N LEU A 115 -16.39 17.94 11.24
CA LEU A 115 -15.47 16.92 10.74
C LEU A 115 -16.17 15.80 9.94
N PRO A 116 -17.31 15.23 10.38
CA PRO A 116 -18.03 14.23 9.58
C PRO A 116 -18.33 14.68 8.15
N THR A 117 -18.85 15.90 7.97
CA THR A 117 -19.13 16.47 6.65
C THR A 117 -17.85 16.70 5.85
N ALA A 118 -16.80 17.26 6.47
CA ALA A 118 -15.51 17.48 5.82
C ALA A 118 -14.89 16.16 5.30
N PHE A 119 -14.89 15.13 6.13
CA PHE A 119 -14.29 13.82 5.82
C PHE A 119 -15.08 13.07 4.75
N ALA A 120 -16.41 13.14 4.79
CA ALA A 120 -17.26 12.58 3.74
C ALA A 120 -16.99 13.24 2.38
N ARG A 121 -16.90 14.58 2.36
CA ARG A 121 -16.61 15.36 1.14
C ARG A 121 -15.21 15.07 0.59
N PHE A 122 -14.21 15.04 1.46
CA PHE A 122 -12.84 14.63 1.12
C PHE A 122 -12.80 13.25 0.46
N ALA A 123 -13.48 12.26 1.06
CA ALA A 123 -13.49 10.89 0.56
C ALA A 123 -14.12 10.80 -0.84
N VAL A 124 -15.22 11.52 -1.08
CA VAL A 124 -15.86 11.58 -2.41
C VAL A 124 -14.94 12.24 -3.42
N PHE A 125 -14.27 13.33 -3.04
CA PHE A 125 -13.38 14.08 -3.93
C PHE A 125 -12.12 13.31 -4.34
N ARG A 126 -11.45 12.62 -3.41
CA ARG A 126 -10.17 11.94 -3.69
C ARG A 126 -10.31 10.60 -4.42
N ARG A 127 -11.42 9.89 -4.21
CA ARG A 127 -11.63 8.53 -4.74
C ARG A 127 -11.40 8.37 -6.26
N PRO A 128 -11.90 9.26 -7.14
CA PRO A 128 -11.69 9.13 -8.59
C PRO A 128 -10.22 9.17 -8.98
N ARG A 129 -9.45 10.13 -8.44
CA ARG A 129 -8.01 10.30 -8.73
C ARG A 129 -7.21 9.06 -8.34
N ILE A 130 -7.41 8.61 -7.11
CA ILE A 130 -6.72 7.42 -6.58
C ILE A 130 -7.13 6.14 -7.34
N ARG A 131 -8.38 6.04 -7.79
CA ARG A 131 -8.83 4.87 -8.56
C ARG A 131 -8.09 4.75 -9.90
N SER A 132 -7.75 5.86 -10.55
CA SER A 132 -6.95 5.87 -11.78
C SER A 132 -5.54 5.35 -11.49
N LEU A 133 -4.86 5.95 -10.52
CA LEU A 133 -3.48 5.61 -10.16
C LEU A 133 -3.33 4.15 -9.73
N VAL A 134 -4.29 3.62 -8.97
CA VAL A 134 -4.24 2.21 -8.57
C VAL A 134 -4.41 1.27 -9.76
N ARG A 135 -5.23 1.61 -10.75
CA ARG A 135 -5.37 0.82 -11.99
C ARG A 135 -4.10 0.87 -12.83
N GLU A 136 -3.45 2.02 -12.90
CA GLU A 136 -2.16 2.18 -13.57
C GLU A 136 -1.04 1.41 -12.84
N SER A 137 -1.22 1.18 -11.52
CA SER A 137 -0.32 0.38 -10.71
C SER A 137 -0.70 -1.11 -10.58
N ALA A 138 -1.70 -1.57 -11.32
CA ALA A 138 -2.19 -2.95 -11.27
C ALA A 138 -1.50 -3.83 -12.32
#